data_AF-A0A9P0M516-F1
#
_entry.id   AF-A0A9P0M516-F1
#
_cell.length_a   1.000
_cell.length_b   1.000
_cell.length_c   1.000
_cell.angle_alpha   90.00
_cell.angle_beta   90.00
_cell.angle_gamma   90.00
#
_symmetry.space_group_name_H-M   'P 1'
#
loop_
_entity.id
_entity.type
_entity.pdbx_description
1 polymer ?
#
loop_
_entity_poly.entity_id
_entity_poly.type
_entity_poly.pdbx_seq_one_letter_code
_entity_poly.pdbx_strand_id
1 'polypeptide(L)'
;MIKNNISKVQDDIVRARRDMENEIKKGSVAEKYWEKVEKARQHFAEELESMFPGIDLSKRQLHVDVEDLDLFVLHAYHNVIFYQKELSKMETIMQERVRQAVEAAKKGGGDPLTSAQICEAVEQEKRRLMLCFQQNALRMKREHEQELREQLKLQSQTFNDHLADAIRTREMEIERAFSRKFDEMLEEERCRFKLQLAAIVGRLKGLDQAIKEKNDADEASRQAQVLWSACQALLRAIKAGCPGKPWKDQIRPLEPELKAVEKAAENDELVGAVMKGIPKEAKERGVYPEDALRERFLKVEQVARTVALVPEAGASLPIHVLSYIQSLLLIKAPSPIPQSELDDEKVDFAELSTNDILQRARYWLDRGDFAQTLRYMNLLKGAPRCVARQWMNETRILLETQQAANTLMAHAASSGLTYL
;
A
#
# COMPACT_ATOMS: atom_id res chain seq x y z
N MET A 1 24.16 90.89 35.21
CA MET A 1 24.34 89.52 34.66
C MET A 1 24.98 89.49 33.27
N ILE A 2 24.53 90.29 32.29
CA ILE A 2 25.02 90.23 30.90
C ILE A 2 26.54 90.53 30.76
N LYS A 3 27.06 91.55 31.45
CA LYS A 3 28.51 91.86 31.44
C LYS A 3 29.39 90.73 32.01
N ASN A 4 28.90 90.01 33.02
CA ASN A 4 29.61 88.85 33.59
C ASN A 4 29.63 87.65 32.64
N ASN A 5 28.59 87.48 31.81
CA ASN A 5 28.58 86.44 30.78
C ASN A 5 29.53 86.78 29.62
N ILE A 6 29.60 88.05 29.20
CA ILE A 6 30.55 88.48 28.17
C ILE A 6 32.00 88.35 28.67
N SER A 7 32.28 88.70 29.92
CA SER A 7 33.63 88.48 30.49
C SER A 7 33.97 87.00 30.57
N LYS A 8 33.02 86.14 30.98
CA LYS A 8 33.22 84.68 30.96
C LYS A 8 33.53 84.15 29.56
N VAL A 9 32.78 84.59 28.54
CA VAL A 9 33.03 84.17 27.15
C VAL A 9 34.40 84.67 26.66
N GLN A 10 34.80 85.89 27.04
CA GLN A 10 36.13 86.41 26.72
C GLN A 10 37.23 85.61 27.42
N ASP A 11 37.05 85.27 28.69
CA ASP A 11 37.96 84.44 29.48
C ASP A 11 38.05 83.01 28.91
N ASP A 12 36.94 82.47 28.40
CA ASP A 12 36.88 81.16 27.75
C ASP A 12 37.60 81.18 26.38
N ILE A 13 37.47 82.26 25.60
CA ILE A 13 38.22 82.44 24.35
C ILE A 13 39.73 82.57 24.63
N VAL A 14 40.11 83.33 25.66
CA VAL A 14 41.52 83.46 26.07
C VAL A 14 42.06 82.12 26.58
N ARG A 15 41.24 81.35 27.31
CA ARG A 15 41.58 79.99 27.76
C ARG A 15 41.77 79.05 26.58
N ALA A 16 40.83 79.03 25.63
CA ALA A 16 40.91 78.21 24.42
C ALA A 16 42.13 78.56 23.57
N ARG A 17 42.48 79.85 23.44
CA ARG A 17 43.70 80.30 22.74
C ARG A 17 44.96 79.80 23.45
N ARG A 18 44.99 79.86 24.78
CA ARG A 18 46.12 79.35 25.59
C ARG A 18 46.24 77.83 25.46
N ASP A 19 45.14 77.11 25.44
CA ASP A 19 45.10 75.66 25.25
C ASP A 19 45.60 75.29 23.85
N MET A 20 45.20 76.03 22.82
CA MET A 20 45.72 75.85 21.45
C MET A 20 47.24 76.11 21.38
N GLU A 21 47.74 77.19 21.97
CA GLU A 21 49.19 77.45 22.03
C GLU A 21 49.95 76.36 22.80
N ASN A 22 49.36 75.81 23.86
CA ASN A 22 49.93 74.68 24.60
C ASN A 22 49.95 73.40 23.75
N GLU A 23 48.89 73.10 23.01
CA GLU A 23 48.87 71.95 22.10
C GLU A 23 49.85 72.12 20.93
N ILE A 24 50.02 73.33 20.39
CA ILE A 24 51.06 73.61 19.38
C ILE A 24 52.45 73.38 19.97
N LYS A 25 52.70 73.81 21.22
CA LYS A 25 53.98 73.55 21.91
C LYS A 25 54.19 72.06 22.15
N LYS A 26 53.17 71.33 22.63
CA LYS A 26 53.24 69.86 22.80
C LYS A 26 53.47 69.15 21.47
N GLY A 27 52.80 69.59 20.40
CA GLY A 27 53.02 69.14 19.03
C GLY A 27 54.48 69.34 18.60
N SER A 28 55.06 70.52 18.84
CA SER A 28 56.47 70.77 18.52
C SER A 28 57.44 69.88 19.32
N VAL A 29 57.09 69.52 20.56
CA VAL A 29 57.87 68.60 21.39
C VAL A 29 57.73 67.19 20.85
N ALA A 30 56.51 66.75 20.53
CA ALA A 30 56.25 65.47 19.90
C ALA A 30 56.97 65.35 18.55
N GLU A 31 57.01 66.42 17.76
CA GLU A 31 57.73 66.49 16.48
C GLU A 31 59.24 66.42 16.66
N LYS A 32 59.82 67.08 17.68
CA LYS A 32 61.24 66.91 18.05
C LYS A 32 61.58 65.49 18.50
N TYR A 33 60.71 64.85 19.28
CA TYR A 33 60.90 63.45 19.67
C TYR A 33 60.72 62.52 18.48
N TRP A 34 59.73 62.80 17.62
CA TRP A 34 59.51 62.05 16.39
C TRP A 34 60.70 62.15 15.46
N GLU A 35 61.30 63.33 15.30
CA GLU A 35 62.52 63.53 14.53
C GLU A 35 63.69 62.72 15.10
N LYS A 36 63.84 62.66 16.43
CA LYS A 36 64.86 61.83 17.08
C LYS A 36 64.59 60.34 16.91
N VAL A 37 63.34 59.91 17.02
CA VAL A 37 62.93 58.52 16.81
C VAL A 37 63.15 58.13 15.36
N GLU A 38 62.82 59.01 14.42
CA GLU A 38 63.01 58.81 12.99
C GLU A 38 64.50 58.70 12.68
N LYS A 39 65.34 59.61 13.22
CA LYS A 39 66.80 59.51 13.13
C LYS A 39 67.35 58.22 13.73
N ALA A 40 66.83 57.79 14.89
CA ALA A 40 67.24 56.54 15.50
C ALA A 40 66.81 55.33 14.65
N ARG A 41 65.59 55.34 14.09
CA ARG A 41 65.10 54.28 13.19
C ARG A 41 65.87 54.23 11.89
N GLN A 42 66.23 55.38 11.32
CA GLN A 42 67.08 55.48 10.14
C GLN A 42 68.46 54.92 10.45
N HIS A 43 69.07 55.32 11.57
CA HIS A 43 70.36 54.76 12.01
C HIS A 43 70.29 53.23 12.21
N PHE A 44 69.24 52.72 12.84
CA PHE A 44 69.04 51.28 13.00
C PHE A 44 68.77 50.57 11.67
N ALA A 45 68.04 51.21 10.75
CA ALA A 45 67.78 50.67 9.42
C ALA A 45 69.07 50.61 8.61
N GLU A 46 69.90 51.66 8.64
CA GLU A 46 71.24 51.70 8.04
C GLU A 46 72.15 50.61 8.62
N GLU A 47 72.13 50.41 9.94
CA GLU A 47 72.86 49.32 10.60
C GLU A 47 72.37 47.94 10.16
N LEU A 48 71.06 47.73 10.06
CA LEU A 48 70.46 46.48 9.58
C LEU A 48 70.74 46.21 8.11
N GLU A 49 70.64 47.22 7.24
CA GLU A 49 70.99 47.13 5.82
C GLU A 49 72.49 46.88 5.63
N SER A 50 73.34 47.48 6.47
CA SER A 50 74.78 47.23 6.46
C SER A 50 75.14 45.81 6.90
N MET A 51 74.41 45.23 7.85
CA MET A 51 74.65 43.86 8.32
C MET A 51 74.04 42.82 7.39
N PHE A 52 72.91 43.12 6.77
CA PHE A 52 72.16 42.22 5.91
C PHE A 52 71.83 42.87 4.56
N PRO A 53 72.76 42.82 3.58
CA PRO A 53 72.61 43.49 2.28
C PRO A 53 71.44 43.00 1.40
N GLY A 54 70.73 41.96 1.83
CA GLY A 54 69.59 41.36 1.12
C GLY A 54 68.22 41.58 1.78
N ILE A 55 68.13 42.26 2.93
CA ILE A 55 66.87 42.47 3.64
C ILE A 55 66.18 43.75 3.16
N ASP A 56 65.00 43.59 2.56
CA ASP A 56 64.14 44.69 2.12
C ASP A 56 63.08 44.98 3.20
N LEU A 57 63.36 45.93 4.09
CA LEU A 57 62.51 46.32 5.23
C LEU A 57 61.08 46.74 4.81
N SER A 58 60.89 47.07 3.52
CA SER A 58 59.62 47.43 2.89
C SER A 58 58.62 46.27 2.82
N LYS A 59 59.12 45.02 2.71
CA LYS A 59 58.29 43.85 2.37
C LYS A 59 57.62 43.18 3.57
N ARG A 60 57.82 43.68 4.80
CA ARG A 60 57.23 43.17 6.08
C ARG A 60 57.39 41.65 6.31
N GLN A 61 58.25 40.98 5.55
CA GLN A 61 58.56 39.56 5.67
C GLN A 61 60.07 39.44 5.89
N LEU A 62 60.45 39.12 7.13
CA LEU A 62 61.82 38.81 7.51
C LEU A 62 62.00 37.29 7.38
N HIS A 63 62.81 36.88 6.41
CA HIS A 63 63.35 35.53 6.37
C HIS A 63 64.77 35.64 6.91
N VAL A 64 65.01 35.10 8.11
CA VAL A 64 66.31 35.17 8.80
C VAL A 64 66.81 33.73 8.93
N ASP A 65 67.94 33.43 8.30
CA ASP A 65 68.60 32.13 8.45
C ASP A 65 69.32 32.06 9.82
N VAL A 66 69.65 30.85 10.28
CA VAL A 66 70.28 30.65 11.62
C VAL A 66 71.61 31.40 11.71
N GLU A 67 72.37 31.47 10.62
CA GLU A 67 73.63 32.22 10.52
C GLU A 67 73.43 33.74 10.62
N ASP A 68 72.30 34.25 10.12
CA ASP A 68 71.93 35.67 10.21
C ASP A 68 71.55 36.07 11.64
N LEU A 69 70.87 35.16 12.36
CA LEU A 69 70.54 35.34 13.76
C LEU A 69 71.80 35.37 14.63
N ASP A 70 72.77 34.50 14.36
CA ASP A 70 74.06 34.48 15.06
C ASP A 70 74.85 35.77 14.83
N LEU A 71 74.84 36.33 13.61
CA LEU A 71 75.45 37.63 13.31
C LEU A 71 74.77 38.77 14.08
N PHE A 72 73.43 38.77 14.16
CA PHE A 72 72.68 39.74 14.94
C PHE A 72 73.00 39.65 16.45
N VAL A 73 73.05 38.43 16.99
CA VAL A 73 73.42 38.19 18.39
C VAL A 73 74.85 38.63 18.67
N LEU A 74 75.79 38.36 17.76
CA LEU A 74 77.18 38.79 17.86
C LEU A 74 77.29 40.33 17.84
N HIS A 75 76.54 41.01 16.97
CA HIS A 75 76.49 42.46 16.92
C HIS A 75 75.88 43.06 18.21
N ALA A 76 74.74 42.52 18.68
CA ALA A 76 74.13 42.93 19.93
C ALA A 76 75.10 42.74 21.12
N TYR A 77 75.84 41.62 21.14
CA TYR A 77 76.89 41.36 22.11
C TYR A 77 78.04 42.37 22.00
N HIS A 78 78.48 42.72 20.79
CA HIS A 78 79.51 43.74 20.57
C HIS A 78 79.06 45.13 21.04
N ASN A 79 77.79 45.48 20.83
CA ASN A 79 77.20 46.71 21.35
C ASN A 79 77.16 46.71 22.88
N VAL A 80 76.79 45.57 23.50
CA VAL A 80 76.84 45.42 24.96
C VAL A 80 78.28 45.59 25.46
N ILE A 81 79.28 44.98 24.82
CA ILE A 81 80.70 45.17 25.16
C ILE A 81 81.13 46.63 24.98
N PHE A 82 80.71 47.28 23.89
CA PHE A 82 81.02 48.68 23.62
C PHE A 82 80.48 49.58 24.74
N TYR A 83 79.21 49.41 25.13
CA TYR A 83 78.62 50.17 26.23
C TYR A 83 79.23 49.83 27.58
N GLN A 84 79.61 48.57 27.83
CA GLN A 84 80.38 48.19 29.03
C GLN A 84 81.75 48.87 29.05
N LYS A 85 82.42 48.97 27.91
CA LYS A 85 83.71 49.66 27.78
C LYS A 85 83.54 51.17 27.99
N GLU A 86 82.50 51.79 27.42
CA GLU A 86 82.16 53.20 27.70
C GLU A 86 81.83 53.43 29.18
N LEU A 87 81.07 52.52 29.82
CA LEU A 87 80.83 52.57 31.26
C LEU A 87 82.13 52.50 32.06
N SER A 88 83.04 51.58 31.72
CA SER A 88 84.35 51.48 32.38
C SER A 88 85.24 52.71 32.16
N LYS A 89 85.15 53.34 30.98
CA LYS A 89 85.82 54.62 30.68
C LYS A 89 85.24 55.75 31.54
N MET A 90 83.91 55.81 31.67
CA MET A 90 83.27 56.81 32.53
C MET A 90 83.62 56.57 34.00
N GLU A 91 83.69 55.32 34.45
CA GLU A 91 84.15 54.98 35.80
C GLU A 91 85.61 55.37 36.03
N THR A 92 86.51 55.12 35.09
CA THR A 92 87.91 55.55 35.20
C THR A 92 88.04 57.08 35.17
N ILE A 93 87.26 57.78 34.34
CA ILE A 93 87.21 59.26 34.36
C ILE A 93 86.68 59.78 35.70
N MET A 94 85.65 59.15 36.27
CA MET A 94 85.13 59.52 37.59
C MET A 94 86.16 59.26 38.69
N GLN A 95 86.82 58.10 38.69
CA GLN A 95 87.91 57.79 39.61
C GLN A 95 89.08 58.77 39.48
N GLU A 96 89.42 59.17 38.26
CA GLU A 96 90.47 60.16 37.99
C GLU A 96 90.06 61.55 38.48
N ARG A 97 88.79 61.95 38.33
CA ARG A 97 88.26 63.20 38.93
C ARG A 97 88.32 63.18 40.46
N VAL A 98 87.99 62.04 41.08
CA VAL A 98 88.13 61.86 42.53
C VAL A 98 89.61 61.93 42.94
N ARG A 99 90.51 61.30 42.18
CA ARG A 99 91.96 61.33 42.41
C ARG A 99 92.53 62.76 42.29
N GLN A 100 92.14 63.50 41.25
CA GLN A 100 92.53 64.90 41.06
C GLN A 100 91.99 65.80 42.17
N ALA A 101 90.76 65.55 42.64
CA ALA A 101 90.20 66.25 43.79
C ALA A 101 90.95 65.94 45.11
N VAL A 102 91.44 64.71 45.29
CA VAL A 102 92.32 64.31 46.41
C VAL A 102 93.67 65.02 46.34
N GLU A 103 94.26 65.16 45.16
CA GLU A 103 95.52 65.89 44.96
C GLU A 103 95.38 67.41 45.13
N ALA A 104 94.25 67.99 44.73
CA ALA A 104 93.91 69.39 44.98
C ALA A 104 93.67 69.68 46.48
N ALA A 105 93.07 68.74 47.21
CA ALA A 105 92.89 68.84 48.66
C ALA A 105 94.22 68.82 49.43
N LYS A 106 95.20 68.03 48.98
CA LYS A 106 96.58 68.05 49.54
C LYS A 106 97.29 69.39 49.35
N LYS A 107 96.86 70.21 48.38
CA LYS A 107 97.41 71.54 48.07
C LYS A 107 96.63 72.70 48.72
N GLY A 108 95.65 72.41 49.59
CA GLY A 108 94.99 73.43 50.43
C GLY A 108 93.58 73.87 50.01
N GLY A 109 92.87 73.12 49.16
CA GLY A 109 91.45 73.38 48.84
C GLY A 109 90.55 72.17 49.11
N GLY A 110 89.76 72.19 50.19
CA GLY A 110 88.91 71.07 50.62
C GLY A 110 87.55 70.92 49.93
N ASP A 111 87.01 72.00 49.35
CA ASP A 111 85.71 72.00 48.66
C ASP A 111 85.60 71.05 47.44
N PRO A 112 86.59 70.93 46.54
CA PRO A 112 86.47 70.03 45.38
C PRO A 112 86.46 68.54 45.78
N LEU A 113 87.09 68.18 46.90
CA LEU A 113 87.10 66.80 47.41
C LEU A 113 85.74 66.40 47.98
N THR A 114 85.15 67.26 48.82
CA THR A 114 83.84 67.02 49.42
C THR A 114 82.76 66.91 48.34
N SER A 115 82.81 67.77 47.32
CA SER A 115 81.90 67.72 46.16
C SER A 115 82.05 66.42 45.35
N ALA A 116 83.29 65.97 45.08
CA ALA A 116 83.53 64.73 44.35
C ALA A 116 83.06 63.49 45.11
N GLN A 117 83.28 63.42 46.43
CA GLN A 117 82.82 62.33 47.29
C GLN A 117 81.29 62.29 47.42
N ILE A 118 80.63 63.44 47.53
CA ILE A 118 79.16 63.53 47.54
C ILE A 118 78.60 63.06 46.19
N CYS A 119 79.20 63.47 45.06
CA CYS A 119 78.80 63.02 43.73
C CYS A 119 78.94 61.50 43.59
N GLU A 120 80.03 60.90 44.07
CA GLU A 120 80.23 59.45 44.05
C GLU A 120 79.17 58.71 44.88
N ALA A 121 78.92 59.16 46.11
CA ALA A 121 77.89 58.57 46.97
C ALA A 121 76.48 58.69 46.37
N VAL A 122 76.16 59.82 45.74
CA VAL A 122 74.87 60.04 45.05
C VAL A 122 74.73 59.11 43.84
N GLU A 123 75.79 58.91 43.06
CA GLU A 123 75.76 57.98 41.91
C GLU A 123 75.65 56.52 42.36
N GLN A 124 76.31 56.13 43.45
CA GLN A 124 76.16 54.79 44.03
C GLN A 124 74.72 54.52 44.50
N GLU A 125 74.09 55.48 45.21
CA GLU A 125 72.69 55.36 45.62
C GLU A 125 71.73 55.36 44.43
N LYS A 126 71.98 56.17 43.38
CA LYS A 126 71.20 56.11 42.14
C LYS A 126 71.26 54.74 41.48
N ARG A 127 72.44 54.12 41.40
CA ARG A 127 72.61 52.75 40.87
C ARG A 127 71.84 51.73 41.70
N ARG A 128 71.93 51.82 43.04
CA ARG A 128 71.21 50.94 43.95
C ARG A 128 69.70 51.07 43.80
N LEU A 129 69.20 52.31 43.74
CA LEU A 129 67.78 52.61 43.55
C LEU A 129 67.29 52.13 42.18
N MET A 130 68.08 52.33 41.12
CA MET A 130 67.75 51.86 39.78
C MET A 130 67.67 50.33 39.72
N LEU A 131 68.60 49.62 40.36
CA LEU A 131 68.62 48.16 40.42
C LEU A 131 67.41 47.63 41.23
N CYS A 132 67.09 48.26 42.36
CA CYS A 132 65.90 47.95 43.14
C CYS A 132 64.61 48.18 42.34
N PHE A 133 64.50 49.31 41.63
CA PHE A 133 63.36 49.63 40.78
C PHE A 133 63.21 48.62 39.64
N GLN A 134 64.31 48.25 38.97
CA GLN A 134 64.28 47.22 37.92
C GLN A 134 63.85 45.86 38.48
N GLN A 135 64.35 45.44 39.63
CA GLN A 135 63.94 44.20 40.26
C GLN A 135 62.45 44.21 40.63
N ASN A 136 61.95 45.32 41.18
CA ASN A 136 60.52 45.46 41.50
C ASN A 136 59.65 45.48 40.24
N ALA A 137 60.08 46.16 39.17
CA ALA A 137 59.38 46.17 37.89
C ALA A 137 59.31 44.76 37.27
N LEU A 138 60.39 43.99 37.33
CA LEU A 138 60.42 42.60 36.87
C LEU A 138 59.53 41.69 37.73
N ARG A 139 59.53 41.89 39.05
CA ARG A 139 58.66 41.16 39.98
C ARG A 139 57.18 41.42 39.68
N MET A 140 56.80 42.69 39.59
CA MET A 140 55.43 43.09 39.26
C MET A 140 55.00 42.51 37.92
N LYS A 141 55.85 42.59 36.88
CA LYS A 141 55.55 41.96 35.58
C LYS A 141 55.31 40.45 35.71
N ARG A 142 56.14 39.74 36.47
CA ARG A 142 55.99 38.30 36.68
C ARG A 142 54.68 37.96 37.38
N GLU A 143 54.32 38.70 38.43
CA GLU A 143 53.07 38.50 39.16
C GLU A 143 51.85 38.76 38.26
N HIS A 144 51.85 39.86 37.50
CA HIS A 144 50.77 40.16 36.55
C HIS A 144 50.69 39.12 35.41
N GLU A 145 51.82 38.62 34.91
CA GLU A 145 51.83 37.55 33.90
C GLU A 145 51.28 36.23 34.48
N GLN A 146 51.54 35.94 35.76
CA GLN A 146 50.99 34.76 36.43
C GLN A 146 49.47 34.91 36.61
N GLU A 147 49.01 36.03 37.15
CA GLU A 147 47.58 36.32 37.32
C GLU A 147 46.84 36.29 35.97
N LEU A 148 47.42 36.88 34.92
CA LEU A 148 46.84 36.86 33.59
C LEU A 148 46.73 35.44 33.04
N ARG A 149 47.75 34.59 33.23
CA ARG A 149 47.71 33.18 32.82
C ARG A 149 46.64 32.41 33.57
N GLU A 150 46.50 32.65 34.87
CA GLU A 150 45.47 32.01 35.69
C GLU A 150 44.06 32.43 35.24
N GLN A 151 43.84 33.72 35.00
CA GLN A 151 42.57 34.23 34.49
C GLN A 151 42.24 33.68 33.11
N LEU A 152 43.20 33.64 32.19
CA LEU A 152 43.02 33.05 30.85
C LEU A 152 42.69 31.55 30.94
N LYS A 153 43.31 30.82 31.89
CA LYS A 153 43.03 29.40 32.13
C LYS A 153 41.62 29.19 32.65
N LEU A 154 41.22 29.96 33.66
CA LEU A 154 39.86 29.93 34.21
C LEU A 154 38.84 30.27 33.12
N GLN A 155 39.09 31.33 32.35
CA GLN A 155 38.23 31.74 31.25
C GLN A 155 38.12 30.63 30.18
N SER A 156 39.23 29.99 29.80
CA SER A 156 39.22 28.86 28.88
C SER A 156 38.42 27.68 29.40
N GLN A 157 38.54 27.36 30.70
CA GLN A 157 37.75 26.31 31.34
C GLN A 157 36.26 26.65 31.31
N THR A 158 35.88 27.85 31.72
CA THR A 158 34.47 28.28 31.68
C THR A 158 33.91 28.28 30.26
N PHE A 159 34.69 28.68 29.26
CA PHE A 159 34.27 28.63 27.87
C PHE A 159 34.10 27.20 27.38
N ASN A 160 34.99 26.28 27.76
CA ASN A 160 34.86 24.87 27.42
C ASN A 160 33.62 24.25 28.07
N ASP A 161 33.34 24.56 29.34
CA ASP A 161 32.16 24.09 30.06
C ASP A 161 30.87 24.62 29.41
N HIS A 162 30.80 25.92 29.11
CA HIS A 162 29.68 26.50 28.39
C HIS A 162 29.48 25.89 26.99
N LEU A 163 30.57 25.60 26.28
CA LEU A 163 30.49 24.95 24.97
C LEU A 163 29.99 23.50 25.09
N ALA A 164 30.43 22.76 26.12
CA ALA A 164 29.95 21.42 26.39
C ALA A 164 28.44 21.40 26.74
N ASP A 165 27.97 22.36 27.55
CA ASP A 165 26.55 22.50 27.87
C ASP A 165 25.72 22.90 26.65
N ALA A 166 26.23 23.79 25.80
CA ALA A 166 25.59 24.17 24.54
C ALA A 166 25.50 22.98 23.57
N ILE A 167 26.54 22.16 23.47
CA ILE A 167 26.51 20.94 22.65
C ILE A 167 25.48 19.95 23.21
N ARG A 168 25.49 19.71 24.52
CA ARG A 168 24.57 18.77 25.18
C ARG A 168 23.11 19.18 25.02
N THR A 169 22.81 20.48 25.15
CA THR A 169 21.45 20.99 24.92
C THR A 169 21.02 20.81 23.47
N ARG A 170 21.91 21.07 22.50
CA ARG A 170 21.64 20.81 21.08
C ARG A 170 21.45 19.33 20.77
N GLU A 171 22.25 18.45 21.36
CA GLU A 171 22.11 17.01 21.21
C GLU A 171 20.73 16.54 21.68
N MET A 172 20.30 16.97 22.88
CA MET A 172 18.96 16.68 23.38
C MET A 172 17.83 17.25 22.50
N GLU A 173 18.01 18.45 21.94
CA GLU A 173 17.03 19.04 21.02
C GLU A 173 16.93 18.23 19.72
N ILE A 174 18.06 17.83 19.15
CA ILE A 174 18.13 17.02 17.93
C ILE A 174 17.52 15.64 18.19
N GLU A 175 17.86 15.00 19.30
CA GLU A 175 17.33 13.69 19.66
C GLU A 175 15.81 13.75 19.84
N ARG A 176 15.29 14.75 20.57
CA ARG A 176 13.84 14.95 20.70
C ARG A 176 13.15 15.21 19.37
N ALA A 177 13.75 16.03 18.49
CA ALA A 177 13.19 16.31 17.18
C ALA A 177 13.20 15.06 16.28
N PHE A 178 14.27 14.27 16.36
CA PHE A 178 14.41 13.02 15.62
C PHE A 178 13.43 11.96 16.10
N SER A 179 13.32 11.73 17.42
CA SER A 179 12.34 10.80 17.98
C SER A 179 10.92 11.17 17.59
N ARG A 180 10.55 12.46 17.66
CA ARG A 180 9.22 12.92 17.21
C ARG A 180 8.96 12.62 15.74
N LYS A 181 9.92 12.94 14.86
CA LYS A 181 9.79 12.66 13.42
C LYS A 181 9.72 11.16 13.14
N PHE A 182 10.50 10.37 13.87
CA PHE A 182 10.51 8.92 13.73
C PHE A 182 9.15 8.33 14.14
N ASP A 183 8.60 8.77 15.28
CA ASP A 183 7.29 8.35 15.76
C ASP A 183 6.18 8.78 14.79
N GLU A 184 6.24 10.00 14.25
CA GLU A 184 5.29 10.49 13.25
C GLU A 184 5.31 9.64 11.98
N MET A 185 6.49 9.38 11.40
CA MET A 185 6.63 8.51 10.22
C MET A 185 6.16 7.08 10.51
N LEU A 186 6.46 6.56 11.71
CA LEU A 186 6.06 5.23 12.11
C LEU A 186 4.53 5.12 12.21
N GLU A 187 3.86 6.12 12.79
CA GLU A 187 2.40 6.16 12.87
C GLU A 187 1.74 6.37 11.51
N GLU A 188 2.33 7.17 10.61
CA GLU A 188 1.87 7.31 9.23
C GLU A 188 1.91 5.98 8.47
N GLU A 189 3.04 5.26 8.53
CA GLU A 189 3.16 3.95 7.89
C GLU A 189 2.23 2.92 8.55
N ARG A 190 2.08 2.92 9.89
CA ARG A 190 1.09 2.08 10.59
C ARG A 190 -0.33 2.36 10.12
N CYS A 191 -0.70 3.63 9.97
CA CYS A 191 -2.01 4.02 9.45
C CYS A 191 -2.20 3.54 8.00
N ARG A 192 -1.20 3.72 7.14
CA ARG A 192 -1.22 3.23 5.76
C ARG A 192 -1.39 1.71 5.69
N PHE A 193 -0.64 0.96 6.49
CA PHE A 193 -0.77 -0.50 6.57
C PHE A 193 -2.14 -0.94 7.10
N LYS A 194 -2.68 -0.28 8.12
CA LYS A 194 -4.04 -0.57 8.62
C LYS A 194 -5.11 -0.35 7.56
N LEU A 195 -5.01 0.73 6.77
CA LEU A 195 -5.92 1.00 5.67
C LEU A 195 -5.83 -0.08 4.58
N GLN A 196 -4.62 -0.49 4.19
CA GLN A 196 -4.41 -1.58 3.24
C GLN A 196 -4.97 -2.90 3.75
N LEU A 197 -4.72 -3.24 5.03
CA LEU A 197 -5.27 -4.44 5.66
C LEU A 197 -6.79 -4.41 5.70
N ALA A 198 -7.40 -3.28 6.07
CA ALA A 198 -8.86 -3.13 6.07
C ALA A 198 -9.45 -3.33 4.66
N ALA A 199 -8.81 -2.80 3.62
CA ALA A 199 -9.22 -3.01 2.24
C ALA A 199 -9.11 -4.48 1.82
N ILE A 200 -8.01 -5.17 2.17
CA ILE A 200 -7.82 -6.60 1.89
C ILE A 200 -8.86 -7.43 2.62
N VAL A 201 -9.09 -7.17 3.91
CA VAL A 201 -10.11 -7.88 4.72
C VAL A 201 -11.51 -7.65 4.16
N GLY A 202 -11.82 -6.43 3.71
CA GLY A 202 -13.09 -6.11 3.04
C GLY A 202 -13.28 -6.93 1.77
N ARG A 203 -12.25 -7.00 0.92
CA ARG A 203 -12.26 -7.82 -0.30
C ARG A 203 -12.40 -9.31 -0.01
N LEU A 204 -11.69 -9.82 1.01
CA LEU A 204 -11.78 -11.22 1.42
C LEU A 204 -13.17 -11.59 1.94
N LYS A 205 -13.79 -10.72 2.75
CA LYS A 205 -15.17 -10.92 3.20
C LYS A 205 -16.16 -10.88 2.05
N GLY A 206 -16.00 -9.93 1.11
CA GLY A 206 -16.83 -9.87 -0.09
C GLY A 206 -16.70 -11.13 -0.96
N LEU A 207 -15.48 -11.64 -1.11
CA LEU A 207 -15.20 -12.88 -1.82
C LEU A 207 -15.80 -14.10 -1.10
N ASP A 208 -15.63 -14.20 0.22
CA ASP A 208 -16.21 -15.30 1.02
C ASP A 208 -17.74 -15.33 0.92
N GLN A 209 -18.37 -14.16 0.98
CA GLN A 209 -19.82 -14.04 0.80
C GLN A 209 -20.26 -14.44 -0.62
N ALA A 210 -19.57 -13.94 -1.66
CA ALA A 210 -19.87 -14.29 -3.03
C ALA A 210 -19.64 -15.79 -3.33
N ILE A 211 -18.63 -16.42 -2.71
CA ILE A 211 -18.40 -17.86 -2.82
C ILE A 211 -19.53 -18.64 -2.16
N LYS A 212 -20.00 -18.23 -0.98
CA LYS A 212 -21.12 -18.90 -0.30
C LYS A 212 -22.40 -18.81 -1.12
N GLU A 213 -22.76 -17.61 -1.57
CA GLU A 213 -23.95 -17.39 -2.41
C GLU A 213 -23.88 -18.20 -3.70
N LYS A 214 -22.69 -18.25 -4.34
CA LYS A 214 -22.48 -19.09 -5.52
C LYS A 214 -22.59 -20.58 -5.20
N ASN A 215 -22.02 -21.04 -4.08
CA ASN A 215 -22.06 -22.44 -3.70
C ASN A 215 -23.49 -22.91 -3.44
N ASP A 216 -24.31 -22.09 -2.77
CA ASP A 216 -25.73 -22.39 -2.53
C ASP A 216 -26.52 -22.46 -3.86
N ALA A 217 -26.24 -21.54 -4.79
CA ALA A 217 -26.83 -21.58 -6.14
C ALA A 217 -26.37 -22.79 -6.96
N ASP A 218 -25.08 -23.16 -6.88
CA ASP A 218 -24.50 -24.32 -7.56
C ASP A 218 -25.08 -25.63 -6.98
N GLU A 219 -25.29 -25.72 -5.67
CA GLU A 219 -25.93 -26.87 -5.00
C GLU A 219 -27.37 -27.06 -5.51
N ALA A 220 -28.16 -25.98 -5.57
CA ALA A 220 -29.53 -26.01 -6.08
C ALA A 220 -29.58 -26.35 -7.58
N SER A 221 -28.69 -25.78 -8.38
CA SER A 221 -28.55 -26.10 -9.81
C SER A 221 -28.19 -27.57 -10.03
N ARG A 222 -27.27 -28.11 -9.22
CA ARG A 222 -26.90 -29.54 -9.25
C ARG A 222 -28.10 -30.43 -8.91
N GLN A 223 -28.89 -30.09 -7.90
CA GLN A 223 -30.10 -30.84 -7.55
C GLN A 223 -31.10 -30.84 -8.72
N ALA A 224 -31.35 -29.68 -9.34
CA ALA A 224 -32.22 -29.57 -10.51
C ALA A 224 -31.71 -30.40 -11.71
N GLN A 225 -30.40 -30.42 -11.95
CA GLN A 225 -29.78 -31.24 -13.00
C GLN A 225 -29.94 -32.75 -12.72
N VAL A 226 -29.72 -33.18 -11.48
CA VAL A 226 -29.93 -34.58 -11.06
C VAL A 226 -31.40 -34.96 -11.26
N LEU A 227 -32.33 -34.12 -10.82
CA LEU A 227 -33.76 -34.33 -11.03
C LEU A 227 -34.11 -34.41 -12.53
N TRP A 228 -33.60 -33.48 -13.34
CA TRP A 228 -33.83 -33.48 -14.79
C TRP A 228 -33.31 -34.77 -15.44
N SER A 229 -32.12 -35.22 -15.05
CA SER A 229 -31.54 -36.48 -15.56
C SER A 229 -32.37 -37.71 -15.17
N ALA A 230 -32.92 -37.74 -13.94
CA ALA A 230 -33.80 -38.80 -13.48
C ALA A 230 -35.14 -38.78 -14.25
N CYS A 231 -35.73 -37.60 -14.46
CA CYS A 231 -36.93 -37.43 -15.28
C CYS A 231 -36.70 -37.81 -16.75
N GLN A 232 -35.53 -37.51 -17.30
CA GLN A 232 -35.17 -37.91 -18.65
C GLN A 232 -35.00 -39.43 -18.77
N ALA A 233 -34.39 -40.07 -17.77
CA ALA A 233 -34.30 -41.53 -17.70
C ALA A 233 -35.69 -42.17 -17.62
N LEU A 234 -36.60 -41.61 -16.81
CA LEU A 234 -37.99 -42.04 -16.73
C LEU A 234 -38.72 -41.91 -18.07
N LEU A 235 -38.63 -40.76 -18.73
CA LEU A 235 -39.28 -40.54 -20.03
C LEU A 235 -38.74 -41.50 -21.09
N ARG A 236 -37.43 -41.78 -21.08
CA ARG A 236 -36.82 -42.78 -21.96
C ARG A 236 -37.32 -44.18 -21.64
N ALA A 237 -37.47 -44.54 -20.36
CA ALA A 237 -38.00 -45.84 -19.97
C ALA A 237 -39.45 -46.05 -20.43
N ILE A 238 -40.25 -44.98 -20.49
CA ILE A 238 -41.64 -45.02 -20.99
C ILE A 238 -41.69 -45.13 -22.52
N LYS A 239 -40.85 -44.34 -23.23
CA LYS A 239 -40.88 -44.28 -24.71
C LYS A 239 -40.11 -45.41 -25.39
N ALA A 240 -38.96 -45.81 -24.85
CA ALA A 240 -38.08 -46.75 -25.50
C ALA A 240 -38.56 -48.19 -25.28
N GLY A 241 -39.10 -48.82 -26.33
CA GLY A 241 -39.25 -50.27 -26.38
C GLY A 241 -37.89 -50.94 -26.62
N CYS A 242 -37.71 -52.18 -26.14
CA CYS A 242 -36.55 -52.98 -26.52
C CYS A 242 -36.71 -53.47 -27.97
N PRO A 243 -35.87 -53.02 -28.93
CA PRO A 243 -35.97 -53.47 -30.31
C PRO A 243 -35.73 -54.98 -30.39
N GLY A 244 -36.57 -55.69 -31.16
CA GLY A 244 -36.44 -57.12 -31.40
C GLY A 244 -37.16 -58.06 -30.42
N LYS A 245 -37.86 -57.54 -29.40
CA LYS A 245 -38.74 -58.35 -28.53
C LYS A 245 -40.20 -58.25 -28.96
N PRO A 246 -41.02 -59.30 -28.80
CA PRO A 246 -42.47 -59.22 -29.01
C PRO A 246 -43.13 -58.21 -28.05
N TRP A 247 -44.23 -57.56 -28.46
CA TRP A 247 -44.95 -56.56 -27.65
C TRP A 247 -45.25 -56.96 -26.18
N LYS A 248 -45.38 -58.26 -25.89
CA LYS A 248 -45.64 -58.78 -24.54
C LYS A 248 -44.44 -58.66 -23.59
N ASP A 249 -43.23 -58.75 -24.13
CA ASP A 249 -41.97 -58.79 -23.38
C ASP A 249 -41.23 -57.44 -23.41
N GLN A 250 -41.87 -56.41 -23.95
CA GLN A 250 -41.35 -55.04 -24.02
C GLN A 250 -41.67 -54.20 -22.76
N ILE A 251 -42.29 -54.80 -21.73
CA ILE A 251 -42.64 -54.11 -20.49
C ILE A 251 -41.46 -54.13 -19.52
N ARG A 252 -41.20 -52.99 -18.87
CA ARG A 252 -40.18 -52.84 -17.83
C ARG A 252 -40.76 -52.14 -16.60
N PRO A 253 -40.48 -52.61 -15.38
CA PRO A 253 -40.92 -51.92 -14.17
C PRO A 253 -40.28 -50.53 -14.07
N LEU A 254 -41.09 -49.52 -13.72
CA LEU A 254 -40.66 -48.11 -13.62
C LEU A 254 -40.23 -47.72 -12.20
N GLU A 255 -40.33 -48.64 -11.23
CA GLU A 255 -39.89 -48.43 -9.85
C GLU A 255 -38.48 -47.86 -9.67
N PRO A 256 -37.42 -48.35 -10.36
CA PRO A 256 -36.08 -47.84 -10.11
C PRO A 256 -35.92 -46.38 -10.58
N GLU A 257 -36.52 -46.02 -11.71
CA GLU A 257 -36.53 -44.65 -12.21
C GLU A 257 -37.39 -43.73 -11.32
N LEU A 258 -38.53 -44.20 -10.82
CA LEU A 258 -39.37 -43.45 -9.88
C LEU A 258 -38.65 -43.18 -8.54
N LYS A 259 -37.94 -44.18 -8.00
CA LYS A 259 -37.13 -44.01 -6.78
C LYS A 259 -35.97 -43.03 -6.99
N ALA A 260 -35.39 -43.01 -8.18
CA ALA A 260 -34.35 -42.04 -8.52
C ALA A 260 -34.89 -40.61 -8.55
N VAL A 261 -36.11 -40.40 -9.07
CA VAL A 261 -36.79 -39.09 -9.04
C VAL A 261 -37.14 -38.69 -7.60
N GLU A 262 -37.64 -39.63 -6.79
CA GLU A 262 -37.98 -39.38 -5.37
C GLU A 262 -36.75 -38.96 -4.56
N LYS A 263 -35.61 -39.65 -4.76
CA LYS A 263 -34.35 -39.30 -4.11
C LYS A 263 -33.77 -37.97 -4.58
N ALA A 264 -34.03 -37.59 -5.83
CA ALA A 264 -33.56 -36.32 -6.38
C ALA A 264 -34.38 -35.11 -5.89
N ALA A 265 -35.59 -35.34 -5.35
CA ALA A 265 -36.55 -34.31 -4.99
C ALA A 265 -37.25 -34.62 -3.65
N GLU A 266 -36.45 -34.87 -2.59
CA GLU A 266 -36.97 -35.24 -1.26
C GLU A 266 -37.86 -34.14 -0.62
N ASN A 267 -37.72 -32.88 -1.05
CA ASN A 267 -38.42 -31.73 -0.46
C ASN A 267 -39.47 -31.05 -1.37
N ASP A 268 -39.66 -31.50 -2.61
CA ASP A 268 -40.60 -30.85 -3.55
C ASP A 268 -42.03 -31.41 -3.43
N GLU A 269 -42.95 -30.59 -2.95
CA GLU A 269 -44.37 -30.94 -2.79
C GLU A 269 -45.03 -31.35 -4.13
N LEU A 270 -44.66 -30.66 -5.22
CA LEU A 270 -45.20 -30.92 -6.55
C LEU A 270 -44.76 -32.30 -7.08
N VAL A 271 -43.48 -32.66 -6.87
CA VAL A 271 -42.98 -33.99 -7.25
C VAL A 271 -43.72 -35.06 -6.45
N GLY A 272 -43.89 -34.86 -5.14
CA GLY A 272 -44.66 -35.77 -4.29
C GLY A 272 -46.12 -35.93 -4.74
N ALA A 273 -46.78 -34.85 -5.19
CA ALA A 273 -48.15 -34.89 -5.69
C ALA A 273 -48.27 -35.65 -7.02
N VAL A 274 -47.37 -35.39 -7.98
CA VAL A 274 -47.36 -36.06 -9.28
C VAL A 274 -47.06 -37.56 -9.11
N MET A 275 -46.15 -37.92 -8.22
CA MET A 275 -45.82 -39.32 -7.92
C MET A 275 -46.99 -40.11 -7.32
N LYS A 276 -47.88 -39.45 -6.56
CA LYS A 276 -49.14 -40.04 -6.08
C LYS A 276 -50.16 -40.24 -7.20
N GLY A 277 -50.14 -39.38 -8.22
CA GLY A 277 -51.01 -39.45 -9.39
C GLY A 277 -50.69 -40.57 -10.37
N ILE A 278 -49.49 -41.16 -10.32
CA ILE A 278 -49.10 -42.27 -11.21
C ILE A 278 -49.83 -43.57 -10.81
N PRO A 279 -50.53 -44.25 -11.75
CA PRO A 279 -51.21 -45.52 -11.49
C PRO A 279 -50.29 -46.59 -10.91
N LYS A 280 -50.77 -47.37 -9.94
CA LYS A 280 -49.99 -48.46 -9.30
C LYS A 280 -49.55 -49.53 -10.31
N GLU A 281 -50.41 -49.83 -11.28
CA GLU A 281 -50.12 -50.77 -12.37
C GLU A 281 -48.87 -50.34 -13.18
N ALA A 282 -48.67 -49.04 -13.39
CA ALA A 282 -47.50 -48.53 -14.09
C ALA A 282 -46.20 -48.64 -13.27
N LYS A 283 -46.30 -48.59 -11.93
CA LYS A 283 -45.14 -48.69 -11.03
C LYS A 283 -44.59 -50.11 -11.00
N GLU A 284 -45.44 -51.07 -10.65
CA GLU A 284 -45.05 -52.46 -10.37
C GLU A 284 -44.83 -53.27 -11.67
N ARG A 285 -45.81 -53.24 -12.58
CA ARG A 285 -45.76 -54.03 -13.83
C ARG A 285 -44.95 -53.32 -14.91
N GLY A 286 -45.03 -51.99 -14.95
CA GLY A 286 -44.51 -51.17 -16.04
C GLY A 286 -45.58 -50.87 -17.09
N VAL A 287 -45.18 -50.06 -18.07
CA VAL A 287 -46.06 -49.52 -19.12
C VAL A 287 -45.67 -50.11 -20.47
N TYR A 288 -46.66 -50.35 -21.33
CA TYR A 288 -46.40 -50.72 -22.72
C TYR A 288 -45.90 -49.50 -23.50
N PRO A 289 -44.73 -49.58 -24.15
CA PRO A 289 -44.23 -48.49 -24.97
C PRO A 289 -45.15 -48.24 -26.18
N GLU A 290 -45.03 -47.06 -26.77
CA GLU A 290 -45.83 -46.62 -27.94
C GLU A 290 -45.78 -47.65 -29.09
N ASP A 291 -44.61 -48.22 -29.35
CA ASP A 291 -44.42 -49.23 -30.40
C ASP A 291 -45.16 -50.54 -30.12
N ALA A 292 -45.13 -51.02 -28.87
CA ALA A 292 -45.87 -52.21 -28.44
C ALA A 292 -47.39 -52.01 -28.57
N LEU A 293 -47.89 -50.84 -28.21
CA LEU A 293 -49.30 -50.51 -28.35
C LEU A 293 -49.72 -50.40 -29.82
N ARG A 294 -48.85 -49.89 -30.70
CA ARG A 294 -49.09 -49.84 -32.15
C ARG A 294 -49.19 -51.25 -32.75
N GLU A 295 -48.28 -52.15 -32.41
CA GLU A 295 -48.33 -53.56 -32.83
C GLU A 295 -49.61 -54.26 -32.32
N ARG A 296 -49.97 -54.02 -31.05
CA ARG A 296 -51.17 -54.60 -30.46
C ARG A 296 -52.45 -54.05 -31.09
N PHE A 297 -52.47 -52.76 -31.43
CA PHE A 297 -53.63 -52.12 -32.05
C PHE A 297 -54.02 -52.80 -33.37
N LEU A 298 -53.06 -53.18 -34.21
CA LEU A 298 -53.36 -53.86 -35.48
C LEU A 298 -54.16 -55.16 -35.27
N LYS A 299 -53.89 -55.90 -34.19
CA LYS A 299 -54.66 -57.10 -33.81
C LYS A 299 -56.04 -56.74 -33.28
N VAL A 300 -56.12 -55.70 -32.44
CA VAL A 300 -57.38 -55.20 -31.87
C VAL A 300 -58.29 -54.67 -32.98
N GLU A 301 -57.75 -53.94 -33.96
CA GLU A 301 -58.46 -53.44 -35.13
C GLU A 301 -59.04 -54.58 -35.96
N GLN A 302 -58.25 -55.62 -36.25
CA GLN A 302 -58.72 -56.80 -36.98
C GLN A 302 -59.89 -57.48 -36.27
N VAL A 303 -59.77 -57.71 -34.96
CA VAL A 303 -60.83 -58.35 -34.16
C VAL A 303 -62.02 -57.42 -33.94
N ALA A 304 -61.82 -56.11 -33.80
CA ALA A 304 -62.92 -55.17 -33.64
C ALA A 304 -63.77 -55.06 -34.92
N ARG A 305 -63.14 -55.18 -36.10
CA ARG A 305 -63.85 -55.19 -37.39
C ARG A 305 -64.67 -56.46 -37.60
N THR A 306 -64.19 -57.63 -37.16
CA THR A 306 -64.96 -58.88 -37.29
C THR A 306 -66.21 -58.88 -36.42
N VAL A 307 -66.27 -58.04 -35.40
CA VAL A 307 -67.39 -57.95 -34.44
C VAL A 307 -68.15 -56.60 -34.56
N ALA A 308 -67.95 -55.86 -35.66
CA ALA A 308 -68.49 -54.51 -35.85
C ALA A 308 -70.03 -54.40 -35.79
N LEU A 309 -70.77 -55.47 -36.09
CA LEU A 309 -72.25 -55.48 -36.14
C LEU A 309 -72.92 -55.94 -34.84
N VAL A 310 -72.14 -56.31 -33.82
CA VAL A 310 -72.69 -56.92 -32.60
C VAL A 310 -73.00 -55.83 -31.55
N PRO A 311 -74.28 -55.70 -31.13
CA PRO A 311 -74.68 -54.73 -30.10
C PRO A 311 -74.20 -55.12 -28.69
N GLU A 312 -74.30 -54.18 -27.74
CA GLU A 312 -73.76 -54.31 -26.37
C GLU A 312 -74.41 -55.42 -25.53
N ALA A 313 -75.67 -55.76 -25.81
CA ALA A 313 -76.43 -56.79 -25.10
C ALA A 313 -76.03 -58.23 -25.47
N GLY A 314 -75.03 -58.40 -26.34
CA GLY A 314 -74.70 -59.68 -26.96
C GLY A 314 -75.67 -60.02 -28.10
N ALA A 315 -75.20 -60.83 -29.04
CA ALA A 315 -75.99 -61.27 -30.17
C ALA A 315 -76.00 -62.79 -30.29
N SER A 316 -77.02 -63.34 -30.96
CA SER A 316 -77.05 -64.76 -31.30
C SER A 316 -75.87 -65.13 -32.20
N LEU A 317 -75.33 -66.35 -32.08
CA LEU A 317 -74.23 -66.90 -32.90
C LEU A 317 -74.28 -66.58 -34.41
N PRO A 318 -75.43 -66.64 -35.12
CA PRO A 318 -75.48 -66.30 -36.56
C PRO A 318 -75.10 -64.84 -36.86
N ILE A 319 -75.34 -63.90 -35.94
CA ILE A 319 -74.97 -62.48 -36.12
C ILE A 319 -73.46 -62.30 -36.04
N HIS A 320 -72.76 -63.11 -35.23
CA HIS A 320 -71.30 -63.13 -35.21
C HIS A 320 -70.71 -63.65 -36.54
N VAL A 321 -71.31 -64.69 -37.12
CA VAL A 321 -70.90 -65.23 -38.43
C VAL A 321 -71.16 -64.21 -39.55
N LEU A 322 -72.30 -63.54 -39.52
CA LEU A 322 -72.63 -62.48 -40.48
C LEU A 322 -71.65 -61.30 -40.39
N SER A 323 -71.35 -60.85 -39.17
CA SER A 323 -70.36 -59.80 -38.91
C SER A 323 -68.96 -60.17 -39.43
N TYR A 324 -68.57 -61.44 -39.27
CA TYR A 324 -67.32 -61.97 -39.81
C TYR A 324 -67.29 -61.96 -41.35
N ILE A 325 -68.33 -62.47 -42.00
CA ILE A 325 -68.43 -62.49 -43.47
C ILE A 325 -68.45 -61.05 -44.04
N GLN A 326 -69.17 -60.14 -43.40
CA GLN A 326 -69.17 -58.73 -43.79
C GLN A 326 -67.78 -58.10 -43.67
N SER A 327 -67.05 -58.38 -42.59
CA SER A 327 -65.69 -57.85 -42.41
C SER A 327 -64.69 -58.34 -43.46
N LEU A 328 -64.94 -59.51 -44.09
CA LEU A 328 -64.13 -60.04 -45.18
C LEU A 328 -64.48 -59.42 -46.54
N LEU A 329 -65.75 -59.08 -46.77
CA LEU A 329 -66.24 -58.50 -48.03
C LEU A 329 -66.07 -56.96 -48.09
N LEU A 330 -65.93 -56.29 -46.95
CA LEU A 330 -65.67 -54.85 -46.89
C LEU A 330 -64.25 -54.53 -47.39
N ILE A 331 -64.16 -53.95 -48.59
CA ILE A 331 -62.91 -53.46 -49.16
C ILE A 331 -62.35 -52.36 -48.26
N LYS A 332 -61.06 -52.47 -47.90
CA LYS A 332 -60.32 -51.44 -47.17
C LYS A 332 -60.14 -50.22 -48.07
N ALA A 333 -61.14 -49.36 -48.16
CA ALA A 333 -61.00 -48.06 -48.81
C ALA A 333 -60.34 -47.09 -47.81
N PRO A 334 -59.13 -46.58 -48.07
CA PRO A 334 -58.59 -45.48 -47.30
C PRO A 334 -59.41 -44.22 -47.58
N SER A 335 -60.50 -43.97 -46.82
CA SER A 335 -61.09 -42.65 -46.71
C SER A 335 -60.04 -41.72 -46.09
N PRO A 336 -59.61 -40.66 -46.79
CA PRO A 336 -58.83 -39.60 -46.16
C PRO A 336 -59.70 -38.94 -45.09
N ILE A 337 -59.07 -38.49 -44.00
CA ILE A 337 -59.78 -37.67 -43.01
C ILE A 337 -60.32 -36.42 -43.74
N PRO A 338 -61.61 -36.07 -43.57
CA PRO A 338 -62.16 -34.85 -44.15
C PRO A 338 -61.32 -33.64 -43.73
N GLN A 339 -61.01 -32.74 -44.67
CA GLN A 339 -60.24 -31.52 -44.36
C GLN A 339 -60.93 -30.66 -43.29
N SER A 340 -62.27 -30.68 -43.27
CA SER A 340 -63.09 -30.05 -42.21
C SER A 340 -62.78 -30.56 -40.80
N GLU A 341 -62.35 -31.81 -40.62
CA GLU A 341 -61.92 -32.34 -39.30
C GLU A 341 -60.50 -31.91 -38.92
N LEU A 342 -59.68 -31.53 -39.91
CA LEU A 342 -58.33 -31.00 -39.67
C LEU A 342 -58.35 -29.49 -39.41
N ASP A 343 -59.36 -28.80 -39.94
CA ASP A 343 -59.60 -27.36 -39.78
C ASP A 343 -60.47 -27.02 -38.55
N ASP A 344 -60.66 -27.98 -37.62
CA ASP A 344 -61.46 -27.86 -36.39
C ASP A 344 -62.94 -27.41 -36.62
N GLU A 345 -63.53 -27.79 -37.75
CA GLU A 345 -64.95 -27.52 -38.01
C GLU A 345 -65.87 -28.46 -37.21
N LYS A 346 -67.13 -28.05 -37.00
CA LYS A 346 -68.12 -28.86 -36.26
C LYS A 346 -68.47 -30.10 -37.06
N VAL A 347 -68.05 -31.26 -36.58
CA VAL A 347 -68.33 -32.56 -37.19
C VAL A 347 -69.29 -33.37 -36.32
N ASP A 348 -70.32 -33.94 -36.95
CA ASP A 348 -71.29 -34.79 -36.28
C ASP A 348 -70.74 -36.22 -36.10
N PHE A 349 -70.17 -36.47 -34.92
CA PHE A 349 -69.61 -37.79 -34.56
C PHE A 349 -70.66 -38.89 -34.31
N ALA A 350 -71.96 -38.59 -34.42
CA ALA A 350 -73.05 -39.52 -34.12
C ALA A 350 -73.35 -40.51 -35.25
N GLU A 351 -73.09 -40.12 -36.51
CA GLU A 351 -73.38 -40.93 -37.71
C GLU A 351 -72.23 -41.86 -38.09
N LEU A 352 -71.12 -41.82 -37.34
CA LEU A 352 -69.89 -42.47 -37.73
C LEU A 352 -69.97 -44.00 -37.53
N SER A 353 -69.69 -44.76 -38.57
CA SER A 353 -69.69 -46.22 -38.49
C SER A 353 -68.48 -46.74 -37.68
N THR A 354 -68.60 -47.93 -37.10
CA THR A 354 -67.52 -48.58 -36.35
C THR A 354 -66.22 -48.69 -37.18
N ASN A 355 -66.34 -48.94 -38.49
CA ASN A 355 -65.18 -49.05 -39.38
C ASN A 355 -64.50 -47.69 -39.61
N ASP A 356 -65.30 -46.63 -39.78
CA ASP A 356 -64.78 -45.27 -39.94
C ASP A 356 -64.06 -44.80 -38.67
N ILE A 357 -64.60 -45.12 -37.48
CA ILE A 357 -63.96 -44.85 -36.18
C ILE A 357 -62.59 -45.55 -36.10
N LEU A 358 -62.53 -46.85 -36.40
CA LEU A 358 -61.29 -47.64 -36.33
C LEU A 358 -60.23 -47.12 -37.33
N GLN A 359 -60.66 -46.65 -38.49
CA GLN A 359 -59.80 -46.10 -39.51
C GLN A 359 -59.21 -44.73 -39.12
N ARG A 360 -60.03 -43.83 -38.56
CA ARG A 360 -59.56 -42.55 -38.01
C ARG A 360 -58.62 -42.77 -36.82
N ALA A 361 -58.96 -43.72 -35.95
CA ALA A 361 -58.10 -44.12 -34.84
C ALA A 361 -56.72 -44.60 -35.33
N ARG A 362 -56.69 -45.42 -36.40
CA ARG A 362 -55.45 -45.87 -37.04
C ARG A 362 -54.63 -44.72 -37.61
N TYR A 363 -55.27 -43.77 -38.29
CA TYR A 363 -54.59 -42.62 -38.86
C TYR A 363 -53.81 -41.81 -37.81
N TRP A 364 -54.45 -41.50 -36.67
CA TRP A 364 -53.80 -40.77 -35.58
C TRP A 364 -52.72 -41.61 -34.88
N LEU A 365 -52.93 -42.92 -34.80
CA LEU A 365 -51.98 -43.85 -34.19
C LEU A 365 -50.69 -43.99 -35.00
N ASP A 366 -50.81 -44.06 -36.33
CA ASP A 366 -49.66 -44.12 -37.24
C ASP A 366 -48.82 -42.82 -37.17
N ARG A 367 -49.44 -41.70 -36.76
CA ARG A 367 -48.77 -40.41 -36.51
C ARG A 367 -48.24 -40.24 -35.08
N GLY A 368 -48.51 -41.20 -34.20
CA GLY A 368 -48.06 -41.18 -32.80
C GLY A 368 -48.94 -40.37 -31.84
N ASP A 369 -50.13 -39.93 -32.26
CA ASP A 369 -51.07 -39.24 -31.36
C ASP A 369 -52.04 -40.24 -30.70
N PHE A 370 -51.57 -40.86 -29.62
CA PHE A 370 -52.36 -41.82 -28.84
C PHE A 370 -53.54 -41.17 -28.12
N ALA A 371 -53.51 -39.86 -27.85
CA ALA A 371 -54.60 -39.16 -27.17
C ALA A 371 -55.81 -39.04 -28.09
N GLN A 372 -55.60 -38.61 -29.34
CA GLN A 372 -56.67 -38.56 -30.34
C GLN A 372 -57.15 -39.97 -30.71
N THR A 373 -56.25 -40.94 -30.87
CA THR A 373 -56.66 -42.35 -31.07
C THR A 373 -57.57 -42.84 -29.95
N LEU A 374 -57.24 -42.57 -28.68
CA LEU A 374 -58.08 -42.97 -27.55
C LEU A 374 -59.44 -42.28 -27.57
N ARG A 375 -59.52 -41.01 -27.98
CA ARG A 375 -60.80 -40.28 -28.14
C ARG A 375 -61.70 -40.95 -29.18
N TYR A 376 -61.17 -41.28 -30.37
CA TYR A 376 -61.95 -42.00 -31.39
C TYR A 376 -62.33 -43.40 -30.91
N MET A 377 -61.43 -44.14 -30.27
CA MET A 377 -61.73 -45.48 -29.74
C MET A 377 -62.82 -45.46 -28.64
N ASN A 378 -62.95 -44.37 -27.87
CA ASN A 378 -64.04 -44.20 -26.89
C ASN A 378 -65.42 -44.00 -27.54
N LEU A 379 -65.47 -43.60 -28.82
CA LEU A 379 -66.72 -43.49 -29.59
C LEU A 379 -67.26 -44.86 -30.03
N LEU A 380 -66.43 -45.92 -29.95
CA LEU A 380 -66.89 -47.27 -30.23
C LEU A 380 -68.01 -47.69 -29.27
N LYS A 381 -69.02 -48.34 -29.82
CA LYS A 381 -70.17 -48.92 -29.12
C LYS A 381 -70.21 -50.42 -29.40
N GLY A 382 -70.90 -51.19 -28.56
CA GLY A 382 -71.07 -52.62 -28.82
C GLY A 382 -69.89 -53.49 -28.40
N ALA A 383 -69.86 -54.70 -28.94
CA ALA A 383 -68.77 -55.64 -28.74
C ALA A 383 -67.38 -55.15 -29.24
N PRO A 384 -67.25 -54.31 -30.29
CA PRO A 384 -65.97 -53.70 -30.67
C PRO A 384 -65.32 -52.91 -29.53
N ARG A 385 -66.13 -52.20 -28.73
CA ARG A 385 -65.67 -51.48 -27.53
C ARG A 385 -65.13 -52.44 -26.47
N CYS A 386 -65.80 -53.58 -26.27
CA CYS A 386 -65.36 -54.61 -25.31
C CYS A 386 -64.00 -55.20 -25.70
N VAL A 387 -63.79 -55.50 -26.99
CA VAL A 387 -62.49 -55.98 -27.52
C VAL A 387 -61.40 -54.92 -27.33
N ALA A 388 -61.73 -53.65 -27.63
CA ALA A 388 -60.81 -52.54 -27.48
C ALA A 388 -60.55 -52.14 -26.02
N ARG A 389 -61.40 -52.52 -25.06
CA ARG A 389 -61.36 -52.03 -23.67
C ARG A 389 -60.01 -52.23 -23.00
N GLN A 390 -59.40 -53.39 -23.18
CA GLN A 390 -58.08 -53.66 -22.60
C GLN A 390 -57.01 -52.78 -23.23
N TRP A 391 -57.02 -52.59 -24.56
CA TRP A 391 -56.08 -51.71 -25.24
C TRP A 391 -56.27 -50.26 -24.80
N MET A 392 -57.52 -49.78 -24.73
CA MET A 392 -57.86 -48.43 -24.26
C MET A 392 -57.40 -48.15 -22.83
N ASN A 393 -57.52 -49.14 -21.93
CA ASN A 393 -57.01 -49.00 -20.56
C ASN A 393 -55.48 -48.90 -20.53
N GLU A 394 -54.77 -49.74 -21.29
CA GLU A 394 -53.30 -49.65 -21.38
C GLU A 394 -52.83 -48.33 -22.00
N THR A 395 -53.51 -47.84 -23.04
CA THR A 395 -53.24 -46.53 -23.63
C THR A 395 -53.50 -45.40 -22.63
N ARG A 396 -54.55 -45.49 -21.81
CA ARG A 396 -54.81 -44.51 -20.74
C ARG A 396 -53.66 -44.48 -19.72
N ILE A 397 -53.20 -45.65 -19.25
CA ILE A 397 -52.09 -45.75 -18.30
C ILE A 397 -50.80 -45.16 -18.91
N LEU A 398 -50.53 -45.43 -20.19
CA LEU A 398 -49.41 -44.81 -20.90
C LEU A 398 -49.53 -43.27 -20.94
N LEU A 399 -50.69 -42.74 -21.30
CA LEU A 399 -50.89 -41.29 -21.38
C LEU A 399 -50.80 -40.62 -20.00
N GLU A 400 -51.39 -41.21 -18.95
CA GLU A 400 -51.32 -40.70 -17.58
C GLU A 400 -49.86 -40.67 -17.07
N THR A 401 -49.08 -41.72 -17.36
CA THR A 401 -47.67 -41.81 -16.96
C THR A 401 -46.78 -40.87 -17.76
N GLN A 402 -47.03 -40.73 -19.06
CA GLN A 402 -46.31 -39.79 -19.93
C GLN A 402 -46.62 -38.33 -19.56
N GLN A 403 -47.87 -38.02 -19.23
CA GLN A 403 -48.26 -36.71 -18.72
C GLN A 403 -47.52 -36.41 -17.41
N ALA A 404 -47.54 -37.35 -16.45
CA ALA A 404 -46.81 -37.21 -15.20
C ALA A 404 -45.30 -36.98 -15.44
N ALA A 405 -44.66 -37.80 -16.27
CA ALA A 405 -43.24 -37.66 -16.60
C ALA A 405 -42.91 -36.32 -17.30
N ASN A 406 -43.77 -35.87 -18.22
CA ASN A 406 -43.61 -34.57 -18.88
C ASN A 406 -43.78 -33.40 -17.90
N THR A 407 -44.72 -33.48 -16.95
CA THR A 407 -44.88 -32.45 -15.91
C THR A 407 -43.66 -32.39 -14.99
N LEU A 408 -43.10 -33.54 -14.59
CA LEU A 408 -41.87 -33.60 -13.79
C LEU A 408 -40.67 -33.06 -14.56
N MET A 409 -40.56 -33.35 -15.86
CA MET A 409 -39.50 -32.82 -16.71
C MET A 409 -39.61 -31.32 -16.91
N ALA A 410 -40.82 -30.80 -17.14
CA ALA A 410 -41.06 -29.36 -17.26
C ALA A 410 -40.75 -28.63 -15.94
N HIS A 411 -41.13 -29.22 -14.80
CA HIS A 411 -40.77 -28.71 -13.48
C HIS A 411 -39.25 -28.69 -13.28
N ALA A 412 -38.56 -29.80 -13.52
CA ALA A 412 -37.10 -29.88 -13.39
C ALA A 412 -36.37 -28.89 -14.31
N ALA A 413 -36.87 -28.68 -15.54
CA ALA A 413 -36.33 -27.68 -16.46
C ALA A 413 -36.56 -26.25 -15.96
N SER A 414 -37.75 -25.95 -15.43
CA SER A 414 -38.06 -24.65 -14.84
C SER A 414 -37.18 -24.37 -13.61
N SER A 415 -37.05 -25.34 -12.70
CA SER A 415 -36.18 -25.23 -11.52
C SER A 415 -34.71 -25.07 -11.91
N GLY A 416 -34.25 -25.71 -12.99
CA GLY A 416 -32.90 -25.50 -13.49
C GLY A 416 -32.66 -24.08 -14.04
N LEU A 417 -33.67 -23.48 -14.67
CA LEU A 417 -33.59 -22.12 -15.22
C LEU A 417 -33.64 -21.03 -14.15
N THR A 418 -34.22 -21.29 -12.97
CA THR A 418 -34.27 -20.30 -11.88
C THR A 418 -32.92 -20.08 -11.19
N TYR A 419 -31.96 -20.99 -11.38
CA TYR A 419 -30.62 -20.91 -10.77
C TYR A 419 -29.50 -20.63 -11.79
N LEU A 420 -29.86 -20.40 -13.06
CA LEU A 420 -28.99 -19.88 -14.12
C LEU A 420 -29.12 -18.36 -14.18
#